data_AF-A0A7K3GNN3-F1
#
_entry.id   AF-A0A7K3GNN3-F1
#
_cell.length_a   1.000
_cell.length_b   1.000
_cell.length_c   1.000
_cell.angle_alpha   90.00
_cell.angle_beta   90.00
_cell.angle_gamma   90.00
#
_symmetry.space_group_name_H-M   'P 1'
#
loop_
_entity.id
_entity.type
_entity.pdbx_description
1 polymer ?
#
loop_
_entity_poly.entity_id
_entity_poly.type
_entity_poly.pdbx_seq_one_letter_code
_entity_poly.pdbx_strand_id
1 'polypeptide(L)'
;AGPRLRRRAATATERRLHAQYAAALPLGEAATALAWAERPVPARASEGPRRLAAAVRGNAHAGPLPAPRRTDPALRALDDALLHAAVAFDLGRGQDLHTRRRSAAALARDVVGAGGREYGLRVGLCFGAAAAVAQALHHGHWYGAHQHWYWLPATAVFLVKPDLGPLVSRVLCRAAGTVLGALLFAGFAAVLPRPEGLVALVAVCGALVPVAARHFAAQTTVVTVLVLALVMVGGEPQASAGRIGETLLACAIVLVVGHLPMPGQRGGGVRARIGAADNAAQAYLAHVLSGSGDRATRWTLRREAYRTLAEARAAVDRAAAELPALARHSEGAAEVAEVLERLVDTTTACAVHLDDTGRLTPRHTARLAELGDELARRRGRVGGDRPELPLAG
;
A
#
# COMPACT_ATOMS: atom_id res chain seq x y z
N ALA A 1 3.08 2.44 -2.07
CA ALA A 1 1.92 2.61 -2.97
C ALA A 1 2.38 3.39 -4.20
N GLY A 2 2.27 2.82 -5.40
CA GLY A 2 2.66 3.51 -6.64
C GLY A 2 1.75 4.71 -6.97
N PRO A 3 2.15 5.58 -7.92
CA PRO A 3 1.37 6.76 -8.29
C PRO A 3 -0.03 6.36 -8.78
N ARG A 4 -1.06 7.00 -8.23
CA ARG A 4 -2.46 6.84 -8.67
C ARG A 4 -2.69 7.71 -9.91
N LEU A 5 -2.41 7.15 -11.09
CA LEU A 5 -2.75 7.79 -12.35
C LEU A 5 -4.27 7.89 -12.50
N ARG A 6 -4.80 9.05 -12.89
CA ARG A 6 -6.26 9.24 -13.04
C ARG A 6 -6.75 8.42 -14.22
N ARG A 7 -8.03 8.02 -14.17
CA ARG A 7 -8.63 7.18 -15.21
C ARG A 7 -8.79 7.91 -16.56
N ARG A 8 -8.84 9.24 -16.55
CA ARG A 8 -8.88 10.08 -17.74
C ARG A 8 -7.72 11.06 -17.66
N ALA A 9 -6.86 11.05 -18.67
CA ALA A 9 -5.79 11.99 -18.80
C ALA A 9 -6.33 13.31 -19.38
N ALA A 10 -6.50 14.31 -18.52
CA ALA A 10 -7.07 15.60 -18.93
C ALA A 10 -6.05 16.41 -19.76
N THR A 11 -4.75 16.26 -19.45
CA THR A 11 -3.68 17.02 -20.09
C THR A 11 -2.84 16.17 -21.04
N ALA A 12 -2.17 16.82 -22.01
CA ALA A 12 -1.23 16.16 -22.91
C ALA A 12 -0.06 15.52 -22.14
N THR A 13 0.41 16.17 -21.08
CA THR A 13 1.43 15.64 -20.17
C THR A 13 0.98 14.36 -19.47
N GLU A 14 -0.25 14.32 -18.97
CA GLU A 14 -0.82 13.13 -18.32
C GLU A 14 -1.01 11.98 -19.33
N ARG A 15 -1.42 12.29 -20.56
CA ARG A 15 -1.51 11.29 -21.65
C ARG A 15 -0.13 10.72 -21.99
N ARG A 16 0.89 11.57 -22.09
CA ARG A 16 2.28 11.14 -22.33
C ARG A 16 2.78 10.24 -21.19
N LEU A 17 2.52 10.61 -19.93
CA LEU A 17 2.88 9.77 -18.77
C LEU A 17 2.15 8.42 -18.78
N HIS A 18 0.86 8.39 -19.14
CA HIS A 18 0.12 7.14 -19.28
C HIS A 18 0.70 6.26 -20.38
N ALA A 19 1.02 6.83 -21.54
CA ALA A 19 1.65 6.13 -22.65
C ALA A 19 3.01 5.55 -22.26
N GLN A 20 3.87 6.35 -21.62
CA GLN A 20 5.18 5.91 -21.12
C GLN A 20 5.04 4.78 -20.10
N TYR A 21 4.06 4.88 -19.19
CA TYR A 21 3.80 3.85 -18.19
C TYR A 21 3.23 2.56 -18.79
N ALA A 22 2.32 2.65 -19.75
CA ALA A 22 1.80 1.50 -20.49
C ALA A 22 2.92 0.79 -21.28
N ALA A 23 3.79 1.57 -21.92
CA ALA A 23 4.91 1.04 -22.69
C ALA A 23 6.00 0.39 -21.82
N ALA A 24 6.01 0.65 -20.52
CA ALA A 24 6.90 -0.03 -19.57
C ALA A 24 6.41 -1.42 -19.14
N LEU A 25 5.14 -1.79 -19.40
CA LEU A 25 4.60 -3.09 -18.98
C LEU A 25 5.28 -4.28 -19.66
N PRO A 26 5.53 -4.27 -20.99
CA PRO A 26 6.27 -5.33 -21.66
C PRO A 26 7.72 -5.46 -21.15
N LEU A 27 8.36 -4.35 -20.76
CA LEU A 27 9.70 -4.38 -20.15
C LEU A 27 9.70 -5.18 -18.85
N GLY A 28 8.63 -5.06 -18.07
CA GLY A 28 8.45 -5.88 -16.88
C GLY A 28 8.30 -7.36 -17.20
N GLU A 29 7.63 -7.75 -18.30
CA GLU A 29 7.49 -9.17 -18.69
C GLU A 29 8.83 -9.75 -19.09
N ALA A 30 9.57 -9.02 -19.92
CA ALA A 30 10.91 -9.39 -20.35
C ALA A 30 11.88 -9.52 -19.16
N ALA A 31 11.84 -8.59 -18.20
CA ALA A 31 12.67 -8.66 -16.99
C ALA A 31 12.39 -9.91 -16.16
N THR A 32 11.11 -10.25 -15.94
CA THR A 32 10.73 -11.48 -15.23
C THR A 32 11.18 -12.73 -15.99
N ALA A 33 11.04 -12.76 -17.31
CA ALA A 33 11.49 -13.89 -18.14
C ALA A 33 13.02 -14.05 -18.13
N LEU A 34 13.77 -12.93 -18.14
CA LEU A 34 15.23 -12.95 -18.01
C LEU A 34 15.68 -13.48 -16.65
N ALA A 35 15.02 -13.03 -15.57
CA ALA A 35 15.28 -13.52 -14.23
C ALA A 35 14.99 -15.03 -14.11
N TRP A 36 13.85 -15.49 -14.64
CA TRP A 36 13.47 -16.91 -14.64
C TRP A 36 14.43 -17.79 -15.46
N ALA A 37 15.01 -17.25 -16.54
CA ALA A 37 15.94 -18.00 -17.38
C ALA A 37 17.29 -18.27 -16.69
N GLU A 38 17.63 -17.55 -15.63
CA GLU A 38 18.87 -17.69 -14.84
C GLU A 38 20.15 -17.67 -15.70
N ARG A 39 20.11 -17.02 -16.86
CA ARG A 39 21.25 -16.87 -17.77
C ARG A 39 21.94 -15.53 -17.55
N PRO A 40 23.27 -15.45 -17.71
CA PRO A 40 24.00 -14.20 -17.58
C PRO A 40 23.48 -13.18 -18.59
N VAL A 41 22.94 -12.06 -18.08
CA VAL A 41 22.41 -10.98 -18.91
C VAL A 41 23.60 -10.14 -19.41
N PRO A 42 23.73 -9.91 -20.73
CA PRO A 42 24.80 -9.07 -21.26
C PRO A 42 24.75 -7.66 -20.65
N ALA A 43 25.91 -7.09 -20.28
CA ALA A 43 25.97 -5.76 -19.67
C ALA A 43 25.23 -4.67 -20.46
N ARG A 44 25.25 -4.78 -21.81
CA ARG A 44 24.57 -3.86 -22.73
C ARG A 44 23.03 -3.92 -22.65
N ALA A 45 22.43 -5.02 -22.21
CA ALA A 45 20.97 -5.14 -22.08
C ALA A 45 20.39 -4.13 -21.07
N SER A 46 21.21 -3.65 -20.13
CA SER A 46 20.82 -2.61 -19.17
C SER A 46 20.83 -1.19 -19.72
N GLU A 47 21.45 -0.95 -20.88
CA GLU A 47 21.63 0.40 -21.43
C GLU A 47 20.31 1.01 -21.91
N GLY A 48 19.47 0.24 -22.61
CA GLY A 48 18.14 0.68 -23.06
C GLY A 48 17.24 1.14 -21.90
N PRO A 49 17.02 0.30 -20.86
CA PRO A 49 16.26 0.70 -19.68
C PRO A 49 16.83 1.95 -18.98
N ARG A 50 18.16 2.09 -18.89
CA ARG A 50 18.80 3.28 -18.30
C ARG A 50 18.52 4.55 -19.10
N ARG A 51 18.55 4.47 -20.44
CA ARG A 51 18.22 5.59 -21.32
C ARG A 51 16.76 6.00 -21.19
N LEU A 52 15.83 5.04 -21.19
CA LEU A 52 14.41 5.31 -20.94
C LEU A 52 14.20 5.97 -19.57
N ALA A 53 14.90 5.50 -18.52
CA ALA A 53 14.83 6.11 -17.19
C ALA A 53 15.42 7.54 -17.14
N ALA A 54 16.43 7.85 -17.97
CA ALA A 54 16.93 9.21 -18.12
C ALA A 54 15.92 10.09 -18.88
N ALA A 55 15.29 9.56 -19.92
CA ALA A 55 14.25 10.24 -20.70
C ALA A 55 13.03 10.60 -19.84
N VAL A 56 12.57 9.69 -18.96
CA VAL A 56 11.49 10.01 -17.99
C VAL A 56 11.89 11.16 -17.07
N ARG A 57 13.10 11.12 -16.49
CA ARG A 57 13.58 12.15 -15.55
C ARG A 57 13.77 13.52 -16.20
N GLY A 58 14.27 13.54 -17.43
CA GLY A 58 14.48 14.76 -18.21
C GLY A 58 13.26 15.22 -19.01
N ASN A 59 12.14 14.51 -18.94
CA ASN A 59 10.96 14.70 -19.80
C ASN A 59 11.31 14.74 -21.31
N ALA A 60 12.33 13.99 -21.70
CA ALA A 60 12.95 14.00 -23.02
C ALA A 60 12.59 12.77 -23.87
N HIS A 61 13.08 12.75 -25.10
CA HIS A 61 13.02 11.61 -26.00
C HIS A 61 13.97 10.49 -25.55
N ALA A 62 13.67 9.24 -25.93
CA ALA A 62 14.49 8.09 -25.55
C ALA A 62 15.88 8.12 -26.23
N GLY A 63 15.93 8.67 -27.45
CA GLY A 63 17.14 8.67 -28.29
C GLY A 63 17.47 7.29 -28.86
N PRO A 64 18.64 7.14 -29.54
CA PRO A 64 19.02 5.88 -30.16
C PRO A 64 19.24 4.79 -29.10
N LEU A 65 18.61 3.63 -29.32
CA LEU A 65 18.77 2.43 -28.50
C LEU A 65 19.91 1.54 -29.01
N PRO A 66 20.56 0.74 -28.14
CA PRO A 66 21.59 -0.21 -28.57
C PRO A 66 21.02 -1.27 -29.51
N ALA A 67 21.86 -1.79 -30.41
CA ALA A 67 21.46 -2.82 -31.36
C ALA A 67 21.00 -4.12 -30.65
N PRO A 68 19.88 -4.74 -31.08
CA PRO A 68 19.37 -5.99 -30.52
C PRO A 68 20.37 -7.14 -30.63
N ARG A 69 20.41 -8.04 -29.63
CA ARG A 69 21.20 -9.28 -29.71
C ARG A 69 20.35 -10.51 -30.02
N ARG A 70 19.03 -10.47 -29.75
CA ARG A 70 18.02 -11.47 -30.16
C ARG A 70 18.39 -12.96 -30.02
N THR A 71 19.24 -13.32 -29.06
CA THR A 71 19.79 -14.69 -28.92
C THR A 71 18.80 -15.70 -28.36
N ASP A 72 17.83 -15.24 -27.58
CA ASP A 72 16.86 -16.11 -26.92
C ASP A 72 15.54 -15.40 -26.63
N PRO A 73 14.46 -16.14 -26.30
CA PRO A 73 13.12 -15.58 -26.19
C PRO A 73 13.02 -14.38 -25.24
N ALA A 74 13.71 -14.43 -24.09
CA ALA A 74 13.63 -13.38 -23.09
C ALA A 74 14.38 -12.11 -23.51
N LEU A 75 15.56 -12.25 -24.14
CA LEU A 75 16.27 -11.11 -24.72
C LEU A 75 15.53 -10.53 -25.94
N ARG A 76 14.90 -11.36 -26.78
CA ARG A 76 14.04 -10.89 -27.88
C ARG A 76 12.85 -10.08 -27.37
N ALA A 77 12.16 -10.58 -26.34
CA ALA A 77 11.08 -9.84 -25.70
C ALA A 77 11.55 -8.52 -25.09
N LEU A 78 12.75 -8.47 -24.51
CA LEU A 78 13.34 -7.22 -24.02
C LEU A 78 13.60 -6.23 -25.16
N ASP A 79 14.25 -6.69 -26.24
CA ASP A 79 14.58 -5.85 -27.40
C ASP A 79 13.30 -5.28 -28.04
N ASP A 80 12.26 -6.09 -28.20
CA ASP A 80 10.97 -5.66 -28.76
C ASP A 80 10.22 -4.71 -27.83
N ALA A 81 10.27 -4.96 -26.51
CA ALA A 81 9.70 -4.07 -25.50
C ALA A 81 10.42 -2.71 -25.46
N LEU A 82 11.75 -2.69 -25.59
CA LEU A 82 12.54 -1.47 -25.65
C LEU A 82 12.21 -0.65 -26.89
N LEU A 83 12.08 -1.31 -28.05
CA LEU A 83 11.68 -0.65 -29.29
C LEU A 83 10.28 -0.04 -29.16
N HIS A 84 9.31 -0.80 -28.64
CA HIS A 84 7.96 -0.31 -28.41
C HIS A 84 7.94 0.88 -27.44
N ALA A 85 8.73 0.81 -26.37
CA ALA A 85 8.87 1.89 -25.41
C ALA A 85 9.48 3.15 -26.03
N ALA A 86 10.56 3.05 -26.80
CA ALA A 86 11.13 4.21 -27.48
C ALA A 86 10.13 4.90 -28.41
N VAL A 87 9.40 4.12 -29.21
CA VAL A 87 8.35 4.64 -30.11
C VAL A 87 7.26 5.38 -29.32
N ALA A 88 6.79 4.81 -28.21
CA ALA A 88 5.79 5.45 -27.36
C ALA A 88 6.30 6.73 -26.69
N PHE A 89 7.58 6.76 -26.30
CA PHE A 89 8.23 7.93 -25.70
C PHE A 89 8.41 9.08 -26.69
N ASP A 90 8.66 8.76 -27.96
CA ASP A 90 8.93 9.72 -29.01
C ASP A 90 7.65 10.26 -29.66
N LEU A 91 6.65 9.41 -29.87
CA LEU A 91 5.38 9.82 -30.48
C LEU A 91 4.39 10.41 -29.47
N GLY A 92 4.57 10.15 -28.17
CA GLY A 92 3.61 10.55 -27.13
C GLY A 92 2.22 9.90 -27.28
N ARG A 93 2.10 8.89 -28.15
CA ARG A 93 0.90 8.09 -28.40
C ARG A 93 1.16 6.68 -27.86
N GLY A 94 0.31 6.24 -26.95
CA GLY A 94 0.34 4.88 -26.39
C GLY A 94 -1.08 4.35 -26.22
N GLN A 95 -1.20 3.05 -26.09
CA GLN A 95 -2.49 2.43 -25.77
C GLN A 95 -2.97 2.92 -24.40
N ASP A 96 -4.28 3.14 -24.28
CA ASP A 96 -4.87 3.53 -23.00
C ASP A 96 -4.61 2.44 -21.94
N LEU A 97 -4.31 2.88 -20.72
CA LEU A 97 -4.16 1.95 -19.60
C LEU A 97 -5.47 1.21 -19.36
N HIS A 98 -5.51 -0.06 -19.77
CA HIS A 98 -6.65 -0.92 -19.50
C HIS A 98 -6.68 -1.25 -18.00
N THR A 99 -7.47 -0.46 -17.27
CA THR A 99 -7.81 -0.79 -15.88
C THR A 99 -9.03 -1.69 -15.88
N ARG A 100 -8.94 -2.89 -15.31
CA ARG A 100 -10.11 -3.73 -15.04
C ARG A 100 -11.11 -2.93 -14.22
N ARG A 101 -12.32 -2.73 -14.74
CA ARG A 101 -13.39 -2.07 -14.00
C ARG A 101 -13.81 -3.01 -12.87
N ARG A 102 -13.46 -2.68 -11.63
CA ARG A 102 -14.05 -3.38 -10.49
C ARG A 102 -15.54 -3.08 -10.47
N SER A 103 -16.36 -4.12 -10.44
CA SER A 103 -17.80 -3.95 -10.29
C SER A 103 -18.09 -3.38 -8.90
N ALA A 104 -19.18 -2.61 -8.77
CA ALA A 104 -19.64 -2.13 -7.47
C ALA A 104 -19.87 -3.31 -6.48
N ALA A 105 -20.34 -4.45 -7.00
CA ALA A 105 -20.48 -5.68 -6.24
C ALA A 105 -19.14 -6.26 -5.73
N ALA A 106 -18.05 -6.14 -6.49
CA ALA A 106 -16.72 -6.55 -6.01
C ALA A 106 -16.23 -5.63 -4.88
N LEU A 107 -16.41 -4.31 -5.02
CA LEU A 107 -16.05 -3.34 -3.99
C LEU A 107 -16.90 -3.52 -2.72
N ALA A 108 -18.21 -3.76 -2.87
CA ALA A 108 -19.09 -4.03 -1.74
C ALA A 108 -18.69 -5.31 -1.00
N ARG A 109 -18.32 -6.37 -1.73
CA ARG A 109 -17.80 -7.60 -1.12
C ARG A 109 -16.47 -7.39 -0.38
N ASP A 110 -15.58 -6.54 -0.90
CA ASP A 110 -14.34 -6.20 -0.21
C ASP A 110 -14.59 -5.43 1.10
N VAL A 111 -15.55 -4.49 1.08
CA VAL A 111 -15.92 -3.67 2.25
C VAL A 111 -16.71 -4.46 3.30
N VAL A 112 -17.62 -5.33 2.87
CA VAL A 112 -18.43 -6.19 3.76
C VAL A 112 -17.69 -7.48 4.14
N GLY A 113 -16.57 -7.77 3.49
CA GLY A 113 -15.71 -8.91 3.80
C GLY A 113 -15.10 -8.84 5.20
N ALA A 114 -14.47 -9.94 5.63
CA ALA A 114 -13.92 -10.07 6.98
C ALA A 114 -13.00 -8.90 7.38
N GLY A 115 -12.09 -8.48 6.50
CA GLY A 115 -11.18 -7.36 6.79
C GLY A 115 -11.86 -5.99 6.84
N GLY A 116 -12.90 -5.77 6.04
CA GLY A 116 -13.67 -4.51 6.08
C GLY A 116 -14.57 -4.41 7.31
N ARG A 117 -15.18 -5.54 7.72
CA ARG A 117 -15.94 -5.64 8.98
C ARG A 117 -15.06 -5.46 10.21
N GLU A 118 -13.89 -6.08 10.23
CA GLU A 118 -12.92 -5.94 11.32
C GLU A 118 -12.46 -4.48 11.46
N TYR A 119 -12.10 -3.85 10.33
CA TYR A 119 -11.74 -2.45 10.30
C TYR A 119 -12.88 -1.54 10.77
N GLY A 120 -14.09 -1.74 10.23
CA GLY A 120 -15.28 -0.98 10.59
C GLY A 120 -15.62 -1.10 12.08
N LEU A 121 -15.50 -2.31 12.63
CA LEU A 121 -15.72 -2.57 14.05
C LEU A 121 -14.67 -1.87 14.93
N ARG A 122 -13.39 -1.94 14.55
CA ARG A 122 -12.30 -1.26 15.28
C ARG A 122 -12.48 0.26 15.28
N VAL A 123 -12.81 0.85 14.13
CA VAL A 123 -13.11 2.29 14.01
C VAL A 123 -14.35 2.64 14.85
N GLY A 124 -15.42 1.86 14.74
CA GLY A 124 -16.66 2.09 15.49
C GLY A 124 -16.46 2.04 17.00
N LEU A 125 -15.71 1.05 17.49
CA LEU A 125 -15.41 0.92 18.92
C LEU A 125 -14.47 2.01 19.43
N CYS A 126 -13.43 2.37 18.67
CA CYS A 126 -12.56 3.48 19.06
C CYS A 126 -13.30 4.82 19.06
N PHE A 127 -14.13 5.07 18.04
CA PHE A 127 -14.97 6.27 17.98
C PHE A 127 -15.98 6.29 19.12
N GLY A 128 -16.70 5.19 19.36
CA GLY A 128 -17.69 5.08 20.43
C GLY A 128 -17.08 5.27 21.81
N ALA A 129 -15.95 4.62 22.11
CA ALA A 129 -15.23 4.79 23.36
C ALA A 129 -14.73 6.24 23.54
N ALA A 130 -14.13 6.83 22.50
CA ALA A 130 -13.69 8.21 22.54
C ALA A 130 -14.86 9.21 22.71
N ALA A 131 -15.98 8.98 22.03
CA ALA A 131 -17.16 9.82 22.15
C ALA A 131 -17.83 9.68 23.53
N ALA A 132 -17.85 8.47 24.10
CA ALA A 132 -18.37 8.24 25.45
C ALA A 132 -17.49 8.92 26.52
N VAL A 133 -16.16 8.80 26.38
CA VAL A 133 -15.21 9.49 27.27
C VAL A 133 -15.32 11.01 27.12
N ALA A 134 -15.44 11.53 25.90
CA ALA A 134 -15.64 12.96 25.64
C ALA A 134 -16.92 13.48 26.33
N GLN A 135 -18.03 12.75 26.19
CA GLN A 135 -19.29 13.11 26.85
C GLN A 135 -19.22 13.03 28.38
N ALA A 136 -18.59 11.99 28.93
CA ALA A 136 -18.40 11.87 30.37
C ALA A 136 -17.56 13.03 30.94
N LEU A 137 -16.48 13.41 30.26
CA LEU A 137 -15.66 14.57 30.63
C LEU A 137 -16.40 15.90 30.50
N HIS A 138 -17.30 16.02 29.52
CA HIS A 138 -18.16 17.18 29.35
C HIS A 138 -19.16 17.31 30.52
N HIS A 139 -19.83 16.23 30.90
CA HIS A 139 -20.78 16.22 32.03
C HIS A 139 -20.12 16.41 33.40
N GLY A 140 -18.86 15.97 33.56
CA GLY A 140 -18.12 16.10 34.82
C GLY A 140 -17.49 17.48 35.08
N HIS A 141 -17.63 18.45 34.16
CA HIS A 141 -16.99 19.78 34.21
C HIS A 141 -15.45 19.77 34.46
N TRP A 142 -14.79 18.63 34.21
CA TRP A 142 -13.41 18.36 34.64
C TRP A 142 -12.34 19.30 34.03
N TYR A 143 -12.65 20.00 32.93
CA TYR A 143 -11.74 20.97 32.29
C TYR A 143 -12.49 22.22 31.76
N GLY A 144 -13.52 22.69 32.49
CA GLY A 144 -14.30 23.87 32.08
C GLY A 144 -15.29 23.60 30.94
N ALA A 145 -15.94 24.67 30.43
CA ALA A 145 -16.96 24.59 29.40
C ALA A 145 -16.37 24.16 28.05
N HIS A 146 -16.32 22.85 27.79
CA HIS A 146 -15.75 22.26 26.58
C HIS A 146 -16.60 22.53 25.34
N GLN A 147 -16.26 23.58 24.59
CA GLN A 147 -16.83 23.80 23.26
C GLN A 147 -16.29 22.80 22.20
N HIS A 148 -15.25 22.03 22.54
CA HIS A 148 -14.45 21.25 21.56
C HIS A 148 -14.50 19.72 21.73
N TRP A 149 -15.55 19.15 22.33
CA TRP A 149 -15.68 17.70 22.61
C TRP A 149 -15.41 16.77 21.42
N TYR A 150 -15.59 17.26 20.18
CA TYR A 150 -15.38 16.52 18.94
C TYR A 150 -13.90 16.21 18.63
N TRP A 151 -12.95 16.89 19.27
CA TRP A 151 -11.51 16.73 19.06
C TRP A 151 -10.98 15.35 19.45
N LEU A 152 -11.49 14.80 20.56
CA LEU A 152 -11.12 13.47 21.06
C LEU A 152 -11.52 12.35 20.07
N PRO A 153 -12.82 12.20 19.68
CA PRO A 153 -13.22 11.18 18.71
C PRO A 153 -12.62 11.39 17.32
N ALA A 154 -12.44 12.64 16.87
CA ALA A 154 -11.77 12.91 15.60
C ALA A 154 -10.31 12.42 15.59
N THR A 155 -9.58 12.65 16.68
CA THR A 155 -8.19 12.18 16.83
C THR A 155 -8.12 10.65 16.90
N ALA A 156 -9.04 10.01 17.62
CA ALA A 156 -9.12 8.56 17.69
C ALA A 156 -9.32 7.91 16.31
N VAL A 157 -10.27 8.42 15.51
CA VAL A 157 -10.53 7.90 14.15
C VAL A 157 -9.32 8.10 13.23
N PHE A 158 -8.66 9.25 13.30
CA PHE A 158 -7.44 9.50 12.52
C PHE A 158 -6.34 8.47 12.83
N LEU A 159 -6.17 8.13 14.11
CA LEU A 159 -5.15 7.17 14.54
C LEU A 159 -5.43 5.74 14.06
N VAL A 160 -6.70 5.34 13.95
CA VAL A 160 -7.11 3.98 13.55
C VAL A 160 -7.04 3.76 12.03
N LYS A 161 -6.87 4.82 11.21
CA LYS A 161 -6.80 4.71 9.73
C LYS A 161 -5.78 3.64 9.27
N PRO A 162 -6.06 2.75 8.31
CA PRO A 162 -5.16 1.61 8.06
C PRO A 162 -3.91 1.98 7.23
N ASP A 163 -3.90 3.17 6.63
CA ASP A 163 -2.92 3.55 5.60
C ASP A 163 -1.58 4.11 6.13
N LEU A 164 -1.40 4.27 7.45
CA LEU A 164 -0.25 4.99 8.03
C LEU A 164 0.71 4.09 8.85
N GLY A 165 0.79 2.80 8.53
CA GLY A 165 1.71 1.85 9.19
C GLY A 165 1.16 1.22 10.48
N PRO A 166 2.00 0.50 11.26
CA PRO A 166 1.58 -0.20 12.47
C PRO A 166 0.89 0.72 13.49
N LEU A 167 -0.24 0.28 14.06
CA LEU A 167 -1.04 1.07 15.01
C LEU A 167 -0.20 1.59 16.19
N VAL A 168 0.56 0.71 16.86
CA VAL A 168 1.35 1.06 18.06
C VAL A 168 2.41 2.11 17.73
N SER A 169 3.23 1.87 16.72
CA SER A 169 4.29 2.80 16.30
C SER A 169 3.71 4.18 16.01
N ARG A 170 2.57 4.22 15.33
CA ARG A 170 1.89 5.47 15.01
C ARG A 170 1.33 6.18 16.23
N VAL A 171 0.68 5.46 17.14
CA VAL A 171 0.14 6.06 18.36
C VAL A 171 1.27 6.58 19.26
N LEU A 172 2.37 5.83 19.38
CA LEU A 172 3.55 6.27 20.11
C LEU A 172 4.21 7.49 19.45
N CYS A 173 4.37 7.48 18.13
CA CYS A 173 4.88 8.65 17.39
C CYS A 173 3.94 9.85 17.53
N ARG A 174 2.62 9.63 17.58
CA ARG A 174 1.64 10.70 17.82
C ARG A 174 1.82 11.28 19.21
N ALA A 175 1.88 10.42 20.24
CA ALA A 175 2.07 10.84 21.62
C ALA A 175 3.39 11.61 21.79
N ALA A 176 4.51 11.04 21.34
CA ALA A 176 5.83 11.65 21.42
C ALA A 176 5.91 12.98 20.64
N GLY A 177 5.37 13.03 19.42
CA GLY A 177 5.32 14.26 18.63
C GLY A 177 4.41 15.33 19.23
N THR A 178 3.34 14.95 19.92
CA THR A 178 2.46 15.90 20.63
C THR A 178 3.18 16.48 21.84
N VAL A 179 3.86 15.65 22.64
CA VAL A 179 4.65 16.12 23.79
C VAL A 179 5.79 17.02 23.34
N LEU A 180 6.57 16.59 22.33
CA LEU A 180 7.66 17.40 21.79
C LEU A 180 7.16 18.71 21.19
N GLY A 181 6.06 18.67 20.43
CA GLY A 181 5.45 19.86 19.85
C GLY A 181 4.94 20.84 20.91
N ALA A 182 4.34 20.33 21.98
CA ALA A 182 3.91 21.15 23.12
C ALA A 182 5.09 21.82 23.83
N LEU A 183 6.19 21.09 24.07
CA LEU A 183 7.40 21.64 24.68
C LEU A 183 8.06 22.71 23.80
N LEU A 184 8.17 22.45 22.49
CA LEU A 184 8.69 23.44 21.54
C LEU A 184 7.81 24.68 21.48
N PHE A 185 6.48 24.49 21.41
CA PHE A 185 5.53 25.59 21.44
C PHE A 185 5.68 26.43 22.71
N ALA A 186 5.76 25.80 23.89
CA ALA A 186 5.95 26.50 25.16
C ALA A 186 7.25 27.32 25.17
N GLY A 187 8.35 26.76 24.64
CA GLY A 187 9.62 27.47 24.49
C GLY A 187 9.52 28.68 23.56
N PHE A 188 8.89 28.52 22.39
CA PHE A 188 8.68 29.64 21.47
C PHE A 188 7.74 30.71 22.05
N ALA A 189 6.65 30.31 22.71
CA ALA A 189 5.71 31.23 23.33
C ALA A 189 6.34 32.04 24.47
N ALA A 190 7.31 31.47 25.20
CA ALA A 190 8.07 32.19 26.22
C ALA A 190 8.98 33.28 25.63
N VAL A 191 9.56 33.04 24.46
CA VAL A 191 10.49 33.98 23.79
C VAL A 191 9.77 34.97 22.88
N LEU A 192 8.62 34.58 22.32
CA LEU A 192 7.82 35.34 21.37
C LEU A 192 6.38 35.57 21.92
N PRO A 193 6.22 36.29 23.04
CA PRO A 193 4.90 36.47 23.67
C PRO A 193 3.97 37.40 22.88
N ARG A 194 4.50 38.10 21.87
CA ARG A 194 3.73 39.02 21.02
C ARG A 194 2.94 38.25 19.95
N PRO A 195 1.73 38.72 19.58
CA PRO A 195 0.89 38.06 18.58
C PRO A 195 1.60 37.91 17.22
N GLU A 196 2.42 38.89 16.84
CA GLU A 196 3.24 38.85 15.61
C GLU A 196 4.19 37.65 15.58
N GLY A 197 4.78 37.30 16.73
CA GLY A 197 5.68 36.15 16.85
C GLY A 197 4.95 34.82 16.68
N LEU A 198 3.72 34.71 17.20
CA LEU A 198 2.87 33.53 16.98
C LEU A 198 2.40 33.42 15.52
N VAL A 199 2.08 34.53 14.86
CA VAL A 199 1.75 34.55 13.42
C VAL A 199 2.95 34.11 12.57
N ALA A 200 4.16 34.58 12.89
CA ALA A 200 5.38 34.12 12.24
C ALA A 200 5.60 32.61 12.46
N LEU A 201 5.36 32.11 13.67
CA LEU A 201 5.45 30.68 13.98
C LEU A 201 4.45 29.85 13.17
N VAL A 202 3.20 30.33 13.02
CA VAL A 202 2.18 29.70 12.17
C VAL A 202 2.65 29.62 10.71
N ALA A 203 3.20 30.72 10.17
CA ALA A 203 3.69 30.77 8.80
C ALA A 203 4.85 29.78 8.57
N VAL A 204 5.83 29.75 9.49
CA VAL A 204 6.97 28.83 9.44
C VAL A 204 6.51 27.38 9.54
N CYS A 205 5.65 27.04 10.50
CA CYS A 205 5.13 25.68 10.63
C CYS A 205 4.32 25.26 9.40
N GLY A 206 3.50 26.15 8.84
CA GLY A 206 2.76 25.92 7.59
C GLY A 206 3.69 25.57 6.42
N ALA A 207 4.80 26.30 6.27
CA ALA A 207 5.81 26.03 5.25
C ALA A 207 6.56 24.70 5.49
N LEU A 208 6.69 24.27 6.74
CA LEU A 208 7.36 23.01 7.11
C LEU A 208 6.46 21.77 6.92
N VAL A 209 5.13 21.90 6.84
CA VAL A 209 4.22 20.75 6.71
C VAL A 209 4.58 19.81 5.55
N PRO A 210 4.81 20.28 4.30
CA PRO A 210 5.14 19.40 3.19
C PRO A 210 6.47 18.66 3.36
N VAL A 211 7.45 19.31 4.01
CA VAL A 211 8.76 18.73 4.31
C VAL A 211 8.64 17.68 5.41
N ALA A 212 7.90 18.00 6.47
CA ALA A 212 7.69 17.14 7.63
C ALA A 212 6.83 15.92 7.31
N ALA A 213 5.96 15.97 6.29
CA ALA A 213 5.14 14.85 5.84
C ALA A 213 5.94 13.61 5.41
N ARG A 214 7.26 13.71 5.23
CA ARG A 214 8.16 12.58 4.98
C ARG A 214 8.34 11.67 6.20
N HIS A 215 8.18 12.20 7.42
CA HIS A 215 8.36 11.46 8.67
C HIS A 215 7.18 11.71 9.62
N PHE A 216 6.48 10.66 10.03
CA PHE A 216 5.23 10.78 10.79
C PHE A 216 5.37 11.53 12.14
N ALA A 217 6.46 11.28 12.87
CA ALA A 217 6.75 11.98 14.14
C ALA A 217 7.05 13.47 13.93
N ALA A 218 7.83 13.81 12.89
CA ALA A 218 8.14 15.19 12.53
C ALA A 218 6.88 15.94 12.10
N GLN A 219 6.06 15.31 11.25
CA GLN A 219 4.76 15.86 10.84
C GLN A 219 3.87 16.14 12.05
N THR A 220 3.76 15.20 12.99
CA THR A 220 2.95 15.40 14.20
C THR A 220 3.47 16.56 15.04
N THR A 221 4.78 16.66 15.22
CA THR A 221 5.41 17.73 16.00
C THR A 221 5.10 19.10 15.41
N VAL A 222 5.36 19.27 14.10
CA VAL A 222 5.10 20.53 13.38
C VAL A 222 3.62 20.90 13.40
N VAL A 223 2.72 19.93 13.18
CA VAL A 223 1.26 20.17 13.24
C VAL A 223 0.81 20.54 14.65
N THR A 224 1.39 19.95 15.69
CA THR A 224 1.06 20.30 17.08
C THR A 224 1.44 21.75 17.37
N VAL A 225 2.68 22.16 17.05
CA VAL A 225 3.12 23.56 17.22
C VAL A 225 2.21 24.51 16.44
N LEU A 226 1.90 24.16 15.18
CA LEU A 226 1.00 24.95 14.34
C LEU A 226 -0.39 25.13 14.97
N VAL A 227 -1.01 24.04 15.43
CA VAL A 227 -2.35 24.07 16.02
C VAL A 227 -2.35 24.86 17.33
N LEU A 228 -1.36 24.67 18.20
CA LEU A 228 -1.26 25.42 19.46
C LEU A 228 -1.05 26.92 19.19
N ALA A 229 -0.21 27.28 18.23
CA ALA A 229 -0.01 28.66 17.82
C ALA A 229 -1.31 29.28 17.27
N LEU A 230 -2.06 28.55 16.44
CA LEU A 230 -3.37 29.00 15.92
C LEU A 230 -4.41 29.20 17.04
N VAL A 231 -4.48 28.28 18.00
CA VAL A 231 -5.40 28.38 19.15
C VAL A 231 -5.07 29.61 20.01
N MET A 232 -3.78 29.86 20.24
CA MET A 232 -3.31 31.02 21.01
C MET A 232 -3.56 32.34 20.27
N VAL A 233 -3.33 32.39 18.95
CA VAL A 233 -3.68 33.54 18.11
C VAL A 233 -5.19 33.77 18.08
N GLY A 234 -5.99 32.69 18.12
CA GLY A 234 -7.44 32.73 18.19
C GLY A 234 -8.01 33.18 19.55
N GLY A 235 -7.17 33.40 20.56
CA GLY A 235 -7.59 33.93 21.87
C GLY A 235 -8.09 32.90 22.88
N GLU A 236 -7.83 31.61 22.66
CA GLU A 236 -8.36 30.50 23.49
C GLU A 236 -7.22 29.71 24.19
N PRO A 237 -6.40 30.32 25.06
CA PRO A 237 -5.23 29.66 25.65
C PRO A 237 -5.57 28.42 26.47
N GLN A 238 -6.72 28.39 27.13
CA GLN A 238 -7.20 27.24 27.91
C GLN A 238 -7.43 26.01 27.03
N ALA A 239 -7.83 26.20 25.76
CA ALA A 239 -8.05 25.11 24.82
C ALA A 239 -6.74 24.42 24.40
N SER A 240 -5.58 25.07 24.54
CA SER A 240 -4.27 24.49 24.22
C SER A 240 -3.90 23.33 25.14
N ALA A 241 -4.10 23.49 26.44
CA ALA A 241 -3.86 22.43 27.43
C ALA A 241 -4.85 21.26 27.24
N GLY A 242 -6.13 21.59 27.00
CA GLY A 242 -7.16 20.61 26.68
C GLY A 242 -6.81 19.78 25.44
N ARG A 243 -6.32 20.43 24.37
CA ARG A 243 -5.94 19.76 23.12
C ARG A 243 -4.83 18.71 23.30
N ILE A 244 -3.83 18.99 24.14
CA ILE A 244 -2.75 18.05 24.45
C ILE A 244 -3.32 16.86 25.23
N GLY A 245 -4.10 17.14 26.28
CA GLY A 245 -4.73 16.12 27.11
C GLY A 245 -5.65 15.19 26.30
N GLU A 246 -6.51 15.75 25.45
CA GLU A 246 -7.39 14.98 24.56
C GLU A 246 -6.59 14.16 23.55
N THR A 247 -5.51 14.70 22.99
CA THR A 247 -4.68 13.94 22.03
C THR A 247 -4.03 12.73 22.72
N LEU A 248 -3.49 12.91 23.93
CA LEU A 248 -2.89 11.83 24.70
C LEU A 248 -3.93 10.81 25.18
N LEU A 249 -5.12 11.27 25.56
CA LEU A 249 -6.24 10.40 25.93
C LEU A 249 -6.75 9.59 24.73
N ALA A 250 -6.87 10.21 23.55
CA ALA A 250 -7.16 9.48 22.32
C ALA A 250 -6.10 8.42 22.03
N CYS A 251 -4.82 8.72 22.24
CA CYS A 251 -3.74 7.74 22.11
C CYS A 251 -3.92 6.56 23.07
N ALA A 252 -4.24 6.82 24.34
CA ALA A 252 -4.49 5.78 25.34
C ALA A 252 -5.71 4.91 24.96
N ILE A 253 -6.84 5.54 24.61
CA ILE A 253 -8.06 4.84 24.17
C ILE A 253 -7.76 3.97 22.96
N VAL A 254 -7.06 4.48 21.95
CA VAL A 254 -6.74 3.72 20.73
C VAL A 254 -5.77 2.57 21.02
N LEU A 255 -4.81 2.73 21.94
CA LEU A 255 -3.94 1.61 22.34
C LEU A 255 -4.75 0.50 23.01
N VAL A 256 -5.63 0.83 23.95
CA VAL A 256 -6.44 -0.13 24.69
C VAL A 256 -7.51 -0.77 23.80
N VAL A 257 -8.38 0.03 23.21
CA VAL A 257 -9.51 -0.43 22.38
C VAL A 257 -9.03 -1.00 21.05
N GLY A 258 -7.97 -0.44 20.47
CA GLY A 258 -7.38 -0.95 19.23
C GLY A 258 -6.70 -2.31 19.37
N HIS A 259 -6.31 -2.72 20.60
CA HIS A 259 -5.75 -4.05 20.91
C HIS A 259 -6.77 -5.05 21.43
N LEU A 260 -8.04 -4.66 21.63
CA LEU A 260 -9.05 -5.58 22.11
C LEU A 260 -9.17 -6.79 21.14
N PRO A 261 -9.26 -8.03 21.66
CA PRO A 261 -9.46 -9.23 20.85
C PRO A 261 -10.84 -9.20 20.13
N MET A 262 -10.93 -8.53 18.98
CA MET A 262 -12.10 -8.49 18.11
C MET A 262 -12.41 -9.88 17.52
N PRO A 263 -13.71 -10.22 17.40
CA PRO A 263 -14.15 -11.42 16.70
C PRO A 263 -13.74 -11.32 15.21
N GLY A 264 -12.78 -12.15 14.79
CA GLY A 264 -12.24 -12.14 13.42
C GLY A 264 -10.72 -11.91 13.33
N GLN A 265 -10.07 -11.50 14.42
CA GLN A 265 -8.61 -11.28 14.47
C GLN A 265 -7.74 -12.52 14.26
N ARG A 266 -8.32 -13.71 14.06
CA ARG A 266 -7.61 -14.99 13.81
C ARG A 266 -7.05 -15.07 12.39
N GLY A 267 -6.29 -14.08 11.94
CA GLY A 267 -5.67 -14.05 10.62
C GLY A 267 -6.64 -13.93 9.44
N GLY A 268 -7.92 -13.59 9.68
CA GLY A 268 -8.95 -13.53 8.64
C GLY A 268 -8.63 -12.54 7.52
N GLY A 269 -8.09 -11.36 7.88
CA GLY A 269 -7.62 -10.38 6.90
C GLY A 269 -6.46 -10.87 6.04
N VAL A 270 -5.46 -11.51 6.65
CA VAL A 270 -4.31 -12.10 5.94
C VAL A 270 -4.77 -13.22 5.01
N ARG A 271 -5.57 -14.16 5.51
CA ARG A 271 -6.13 -15.26 4.72
C ARG A 271 -6.98 -14.77 3.55
N ALA A 272 -7.81 -13.76 3.76
CA ALA A 272 -8.61 -13.17 2.68
C ALA A 272 -7.73 -12.54 1.59
N ARG A 273 -6.64 -11.86 1.97
CA ARG A 273 -5.69 -11.27 1.01
C ARG A 273 -4.88 -12.34 0.26
N ILE A 274 -4.45 -13.40 0.94
CA ILE A 274 -3.82 -14.55 0.31
C ILE A 274 -4.77 -15.24 -0.67
N GLY A 275 -6.03 -15.45 -0.30
CA GLY A 275 -7.04 -16.01 -1.19
C GLY A 275 -7.33 -15.11 -2.40
N ALA A 276 -7.34 -13.80 -2.23
CA ALA A 276 -7.48 -12.85 -3.33
C ALA A 276 -6.24 -12.86 -4.26
N ALA A 277 -5.03 -12.97 -3.69
CA ALA A 277 -3.80 -13.11 -4.45
C ALA A 277 -3.78 -14.41 -5.27
N ASP A 278 -4.20 -15.51 -4.67
CA ASP A 278 -4.34 -16.78 -5.34
C ASP A 278 -5.33 -16.72 -6.51
N ASN A 279 -6.56 -16.27 -6.26
CA ASN A 279 -7.57 -16.17 -7.33
C ASN A 279 -7.08 -15.34 -8.52
N ALA A 280 -6.34 -14.25 -8.24
CA ALA A 280 -5.74 -13.42 -9.29
C ALA A 280 -4.61 -14.15 -10.04
N ALA A 281 -3.75 -14.90 -9.33
CA ALA A 281 -2.69 -15.71 -9.93
C ALA A 281 -3.26 -16.83 -10.82
N GLN A 282 -4.30 -17.53 -10.37
CA GLN A 282 -4.99 -18.56 -11.14
C GLN A 282 -5.69 -18.00 -12.38
N ALA A 283 -6.36 -16.85 -12.26
CA ALA A 283 -6.98 -16.19 -13.41
C ALA A 283 -5.93 -15.77 -14.46
N TYR A 284 -4.76 -15.30 -14.01
CA TYR A 284 -3.66 -14.97 -14.90
C TYR A 284 -3.08 -16.22 -15.58
N LEU A 285 -2.81 -17.29 -14.81
CA LEU A 285 -2.32 -18.56 -15.32
C LEU A 285 -3.28 -19.17 -16.36
N ALA A 286 -4.57 -19.22 -16.06
CA ALA A 286 -5.59 -19.73 -16.97
C ALA A 286 -5.62 -18.94 -18.28
N HIS A 287 -5.50 -17.61 -18.23
CA HIS A 287 -5.45 -16.78 -19.44
C HIS A 287 -4.21 -17.08 -20.29
N VAL A 288 -3.03 -17.21 -19.68
CA VAL A 288 -1.79 -17.53 -20.41
C VAL A 288 -1.86 -18.93 -21.04
N LEU A 289 -2.37 -19.92 -20.31
CA LEU A 289 -2.49 -21.30 -20.80
C LEU A 289 -3.60 -21.47 -21.86
N SER A 290 -4.59 -20.58 -21.90
CA SER A 290 -5.64 -20.59 -22.94
C SER A 290 -5.10 -20.31 -24.36
N GLY A 291 -3.86 -19.81 -24.48
CA GLY A 291 -3.29 -19.42 -25.77
C GLY A 291 -3.91 -18.15 -26.37
N SER A 292 -4.70 -17.40 -25.59
CA SER A 292 -5.31 -16.15 -26.05
C SER A 292 -4.25 -15.11 -26.47
N GLY A 293 -4.40 -14.59 -27.69
CA GLY A 293 -3.59 -13.49 -28.22
C GLY A 293 -3.93 -12.11 -27.63
N ASP A 294 -4.91 -12.03 -26.72
CA ASP A 294 -5.30 -10.78 -26.07
C ASP A 294 -4.24 -10.33 -25.02
N ARG A 295 -3.28 -9.54 -25.51
CA ARG A 295 -2.21 -8.93 -24.70
C ARG A 295 -2.72 -7.90 -23.69
N ALA A 296 -3.79 -7.16 -24.03
CA ALA A 296 -4.35 -6.15 -23.14
C ALA A 296 -4.95 -6.77 -21.87
N THR A 297 -5.74 -7.85 -22.04
CA THR A 297 -6.28 -8.60 -20.90
C THR A 297 -5.17 -9.29 -20.11
N ARG A 298 -4.17 -9.86 -20.80
CA ARG A 298 -2.99 -10.48 -20.15
C ARG A 298 -2.28 -9.50 -19.22
N TRP A 299 -1.93 -8.31 -19.70
CA TRP A 299 -1.27 -7.29 -18.88
C TRP A 299 -2.12 -6.82 -17.71
N THR A 300 -3.43 -6.73 -17.91
CA THR A 300 -4.37 -6.39 -16.84
C THR A 300 -4.38 -7.43 -15.73
N LEU A 301 -4.47 -8.72 -16.09
CA LEU A 301 -4.44 -9.85 -15.15
C LEU A 301 -3.10 -9.96 -14.43
N ARG A 302 -1.99 -9.81 -15.15
CA ARG A 302 -0.63 -9.80 -14.57
C ARG A 302 -0.50 -8.71 -13.50
N ARG A 303 -0.89 -7.47 -13.84
CA ARG A 303 -0.87 -6.34 -12.89
C ARG A 303 -1.75 -6.60 -11.68
N GLU A 304 -2.92 -7.20 -11.89
CA GLU A 304 -3.83 -7.56 -10.81
C GLU A 304 -3.19 -8.59 -9.87
N ALA A 305 -2.55 -9.64 -10.40
CA ALA A 305 -1.87 -10.67 -9.63
C ALA A 305 -0.71 -10.10 -8.79
N TYR A 306 0.19 -9.29 -9.36
CA TYR A 306 1.27 -8.66 -8.57
C TYR A 306 0.73 -7.66 -7.54
N ARG A 307 -0.33 -6.93 -7.86
CA ARG A 307 -0.93 -5.97 -6.92
C ARG A 307 -1.56 -6.69 -5.73
N THR A 308 -2.35 -7.74 -5.95
CA THR A 308 -2.97 -8.50 -4.86
C THR A 308 -1.93 -9.26 -4.04
N LEU A 309 -0.87 -9.77 -4.67
CA LEU A 309 0.28 -10.36 -3.99
C LEU A 309 1.02 -9.36 -3.10
N ALA A 310 1.31 -8.16 -3.60
CA ALA A 310 1.94 -7.10 -2.82
C ALA A 310 1.04 -6.65 -1.64
N GLU A 311 -0.27 -6.60 -1.84
CA GLU A 311 -1.23 -6.34 -0.77
C GLU A 311 -1.26 -7.46 0.29
N ALA A 312 -1.12 -8.72 -0.14
CA ALA A 312 -1.05 -9.87 0.77
C ALA A 312 0.23 -9.85 1.60
N ARG A 313 1.39 -9.58 1.01
CA ARG A 313 2.66 -9.41 1.73
C ARG A 313 2.59 -8.29 2.76
N ALA A 314 2.14 -7.12 2.34
CA ALA A 314 1.96 -6.00 3.26
C ALA A 314 0.97 -6.31 4.40
N ALA A 315 0.01 -7.23 4.20
CA ALA A 315 -0.86 -7.70 5.26
C ALA A 315 -0.15 -8.69 6.20
N VAL A 316 0.66 -9.62 5.67
CA VAL A 316 1.49 -10.54 6.46
C VAL A 316 2.50 -9.76 7.31
N ASP A 317 3.25 -8.83 6.71
CA ASP A 317 4.26 -8.01 7.41
C ASP A 317 3.62 -7.17 8.53
N ARG A 318 2.45 -6.58 8.25
CA ARG A 318 1.70 -5.81 9.24
C ARG A 318 1.21 -6.70 10.39
N ALA A 319 0.68 -7.89 10.09
CA ALA A 319 0.21 -8.83 11.11
C ALA A 319 1.36 -9.30 12.00
N ALA A 320 2.52 -9.61 11.41
CA ALA A 320 3.73 -9.97 12.13
C ALA A 320 4.24 -8.85 13.05
N ALA A 321 4.13 -7.58 12.62
CA ALA A 321 4.57 -6.42 13.39
C ALA A 321 3.58 -5.99 14.49
N GLU A 322 2.27 -6.16 14.29
CA GLU A 322 1.26 -5.64 15.24
C GLU A 322 0.92 -6.61 16.37
N LEU A 323 0.89 -7.92 16.12
CA LEU A 323 0.52 -8.91 17.16
C LEU A 323 1.30 -10.22 17.01
N PRO A 324 2.38 -10.43 17.79
CA PRO A 324 3.10 -11.72 17.82
C PRO A 324 2.19 -12.92 18.15
N ALA A 325 1.10 -12.70 18.90
CA ALA A 325 0.08 -13.73 19.16
C ALA A 325 -0.81 -14.04 17.93
N LEU A 326 -1.01 -13.08 17.03
CA LEU A 326 -1.70 -13.31 15.74
C LEU A 326 -0.77 -13.88 14.68
N ALA A 327 0.55 -13.68 14.79
CA ALA A 327 1.54 -14.27 13.90
C ALA A 327 1.41 -15.80 13.81
N ARG A 328 1.02 -16.46 14.92
CA ARG A 328 0.72 -17.90 14.97
C ARG A 328 -0.44 -18.31 14.06
N HIS A 329 -1.46 -17.46 13.90
CA HIS A 329 -2.62 -17.74 13.03
C HIS A 329 -2.37 -17.37 11.55
N SER A 330 -1.26 -16.70 11.26
CA SER A 330 -0.76 -16.42 9.91
C SER A 330 0.49 -17.24 9.58
N GLU A 331 0.80 -18.24 10.40
CA GLU A 331 1.92 -19.14 10.18
C GLU A 331 1.77 -19.82 8.81
N GLY A 332 2.84 -19.81 8.01
CA GLY A 332 2.82 -20.27 6.62
C GLY A 332 2.22 -19.30 5.59
N ALA A 333 1.59 -18.19 5.97
CA ALA A 333 1.03 -17.24 5.00
C ALA A 333 2.11 -16.53 4.16
N ALA A 334 3.27 -16.23 4.76
CA ALA A 334 4.42 -15.66 4.06
C ALA A 334 4.91 -16.60 2.96
N GLU A 335 5.02 -17.88 3.29
CA GLU A 335 5.47 -18.91 2.37
C GLU A 335 4.47 -19.17 1.25
N VAL A 336 3.17 -19.15 1.54
CA VAL A 336 2.12 -19.23 0.50
C VAL A 336 2.25 -18.04 -0.45
N ALA A 337 2.49 -16.82 0.06
CA ALA A 337 2.74 -15.66 -0.78
C ALA A 337 4.01 -15.81 -1.64
N GLU A 338 5.07 -16.41 -1.11
CA GLU A 338 6.30 -16.70 -1.86
C GLU A 338 6.06 -17.71 -2.99
N VAL A 339 5.32 -18.81 -2.73
CA VAL A 339 4.93 -19.78 -3.77
C VAL A 339 4.07 -19.10 -4.84
N LEU A 340 3.12 -18.24 -4.43
CA LEU A 340 2.30 -17.47 -5.36
C LEU A 340 3.13 -16.51 -6.23
N GLU A 341 4.16 -15.87 -5.68
CA GLU A 341 5.08 -15.06 -6.48
C GLU A 341 5.79 -15.89 -7.53
N ARG A 342 6.40 -17.00 -7.11
CA ARG A 342 7.10 -17.91 -8.03
C ARG A 342 6.16 -18.44 -9.11
N LEU A 343 4.88 -18.67 -8.79
CA LEU A 343 3.85 -19.06 -9.75
C LEU A 343 3.57 -17.94 -10.77
N VAL A 344 3.37 -16.69 -10.31
CA VAL A 344 3.12 -15.54 -11.19
C VAL A 344 4.34 -15.24 -12.07
N ASP A 345 5.55 -15.34 -11.53
CA ASP A 345 6.80 -15.16 -12.27
C ASP A 345 6.99 -16.26 -13.32
N THR A 346 6.77 -17.53 -12.95
CA THR A 346 6.83 -18.65 -13.90
C THR A 346 5.77 -18.51 -14.98
N THR A 347 4.55 -18.09 -14.63
CA THR A 347 3.47 -17.81 -15.59
C THR A 347 3.87 -16.70 -16.57
N THR A 348 4.54 -15.65 -16.08
CA THR A 348 5.05 -14.56 -16.93
C THR A 348 6.13 -15.08 -17.89
N ALA A 349 7.06 -15.91 -17.40
CA ALA A 349 8.09 -16.52 -18.25
C ALA A 349 7.48 -17.43 -19.33
N CYS A 350 6.48 -18.24 -18.97
CA CYS A 350 5.70 -19.04 -19.90
C CYS A 350 5.03 -18.18 -20.98
N ALA A 351 4.41 -17.05 -20.60
CA ALA A 351 3.76 -16.14 -21.53
C ALA A 351 4.74 -15.56 -22.56
N VAL A 352 5.93 -15.13 -22.11
CA VAL A 352 6.99 -14.62 -22.99
C VAL A 352 7.52 -15.72 -23.91
N HIS A 353 7.71 -16.93 -23.39
CA HIS A 353 8.20 -18.05 -24.18
C HIS A 353 7.17 -18.51 -25.23
N LEU A 354 5.88 -18.51 -24.89
CA LEU A 354 4.78 -18.81 -25.81
C LEU A 354 4.70 -17.78 -26.95
N ASP A 355 4.85 -16.49 -26.64
CA ASP A 355 4.82 -15.44 -27.67
C ASP A 355 5.96 -15.59 -28.70
N ASP A 356 7.12 -16.12 -28.29
CA ASP A 356 8.27 -16.33 -29.18
C ASP A 356 8.23 -17.67 -29.92
N THR A 357 7.86 -18.76 -29.24
CA THR A 357 8.04 -20.12 -29.76
C THR A 357 6.74 -20.85 -30.10
N GLY A 358 5.59 -20.31 -29.69
CA GLY A 358 4.27 -20.92 -29.87
C GLY A 358 4.00 -22.17 -29.02
N ARG A 359 4.95 -22.63 -28.19
CA ARG A 359 4.80 -23.84 -27.37
C ARG A 359 5.53 -23.72 -26.04
N LEU A 360 5.07 -24.45 -25.03
CA LEU A 360 5.78 -24.58 -23.75
C LEU A 360 6.75 -25.75 -23.78
N THR A 361 7.93 -25.57 -23.20
CA THR A 361 8.87 -26.68 -22.95
C THR A 361 8.44 -27.54 -21.75
N PRO A 362 8.89 -28.80 -21.65
CA PRO A 362 8.67 -29.65 -20.47
C PRO A 362 9.12 -29.00 -19.14
N ARG A 363 10.19 -28.18 -19.15
CA ARG A 363 10.66 -27.45 -17.96
C ARG A 363 9.60 -26.48 -17.41
N HIS A 364 8.87 -25.80 -18.29
CA HIS A 364 7.84 -24.84 -17.91
C HIS A 364 6.64 -25.57 -17.29
N THR A 365 6.15 -26.63 -17.95
CA THR A 365 4.99 -27.40 -17.48
C THR A 365 5.29 -28.14 -16.18
N ALA A 366 6.48 -28.75 -16.05
CA ALA A 366 6.92 -29.39 -14.82
C ALA A 366 7.00 -28.39 -13.66
N ARG A 367 7.55 -27.19 -13.88
CA ARG A 367 7.67 -26.17 -12.83
C ARG A 367 6.31 -25.62 -12.39
N LEU A 368 5.38 -25.41 -13.33
CA LEU A 368 4.01 -25.01 -13.00
C LEU A 368 3.28 -26.08 -12.18
N ALA A 369 3.43 -27.36 -12.53
CA ALA A 369 2.85 -28.47 -11.78
C ALA A 369 3.43 -28.56 -10.36
N GLU A 370 4.75 -28.49 -10.22
CA GLU A 370 5.44 -28.51 -8.92
C GLU A 370 4.97 -27.38 -8.00
N LEU A 371 4.87 -26.15 -8.52
CA LEU A 371 4.38 -24.99 -7.77
C LEU A 371 2.89 -25.13 -7.41
N GLY A 372 2.08 -25.71 -8.29
CA GLY A 372 0.68 -26.03 -8.02
C GLY A 372 0.54 -27.01 -6.85
N ASP A 373 1.31 -28.09 -6.87
CA ASP A 373 1.32 -29.11 -5.80
C ASP A 373 1.85 -28.54 -4.48
N GLU A 374 2.92 -27.73 -4.54
CA GLU A 374 3.46 -27.06 -3.36
C GLU A 374 2.42 -26.11 -2.73
N LEU A 375 1.72 -25.34 -3.56
CA LEU A 375 0.68 -24.42 -3.13
C LEU A 375 -0.50 -25.16 -2.50
N ALA A 376 -0.92 -26.29 -3.07
CA ALA A 376 -1.97 -27.14 -2.51
C ALA A 376 -1.57 -27.72 -1.13
N ARG A 377 -0.34 -28.24 -1.00
CA ARG A 377 0.19 -28.75 0.27
C ARG A 377 0.24 -27.67 1.35
N ARG A 378 0.75 -26.48 1.03
CA ARG A 378 0.88 -25.38 2.01
C ARG A 378 -0.49 -24.82 2.42
N ARG A 379 -1.48 -24.80 1.52
CA ARG A 379 -2.87 -24.44 1.89
C ARG A 379 -3.50 -25.40 2.88
N GLY A 380 -3.29 -26.70 2.70
CA GLY A 380 -3.81 -27.72 3.62
C GLY A 380 -3.38 -27.47 5.06
N ARG A 381 -2.14 -27.02 5.25
CA ARG A 381 -1.58 -26.67 6.58
C ARG A 381 -2.18 -25.39 7.16
N VAL A 382 -2.37 -24.35 6.35
CA VAL A 382 -2.96 -23.06 6.78
C VAL A 382 -4.48 -23.17 7.04
N GLY A 383 -5.16 -24.12 6.42
CA GLY A 383 -6.60 -24.37 6.60
C GLY A 383 -6.95 -25.32 7.76
N GLY A 384 -5.98 -26.10 8.25
CA GLY A 384 -6.19 -27.21 9.18
C GLY A 384 -6.39 -26.85 10.66
N ASP A 385 -6.20 -25.59 11.05
CA ASP A 385 -6.27 -25.18 12.46
C ASP A 385 -7.70 -24.80 12.91
N ARG A 386 -8.66 -25.65 12.58
CA ARG A 386 -9.95 -25.71 13.28
C ARG A 386 -9.80 -26.75 14.38
N PRO A 387 -9.72 -26.39 15.67
CA PRO A 387 -10.05 -27.36 16.70
C PRO A 387 -11.51 -27.75 16.47
N GLU A 388 -11.74 -28.99 16.06
CA GLU A 388 -13.03 -29.63 16.19
C GLU A 388 -13.39 -29.54 17.68
N LEU A 389 -14.34 -28.66 18.00
CA LEU A 389 -14.97 -28.71 19.31
C LEU A 389 -15.65 -30.09 19.40
N PRO A 390 -15.34 -30.91 20.41
CA PRO A 390 -16.05 -32.15 20.58
C PRO A 390 -17.51 -31.80 20.80
N LEU A 391 -18.37 -32.29 19.91
CA LEU A 391 -19.80 -32.35 20.16
C LEU A 391 -19.96 -33.31 21.34
N ALA A 392 -20.07 -32.73 22.53
CA ALA A 392 -20.50 -33.46 23.73
C ALA A 392 -21.95 -33.90 23.51
N GLY A 393 -22.16 -35.21 23.66
CA GLY A 393 -23.47 -35.82 23.78
C GLY A 393 -24.10 -35.63 25.15
#